data_AF-A0A1A9WWS7-F1
#
_entry.id   AF-A0A1A9WWS7-F1
#
_cell.length_a   1.000
_cell.length_b   1.000
_cell.length_c   1.000
_cell.angle_alpha   90.00
_cell.angle_beta   90.00
_cell.angle_gamma   90.00
#
_symmetry.space_group_name_H-M   'P 1'
#
loop_
_entity.id
_entity.type
_entity.pdbx_description
1 polymer ?
#
loop_
_entity_poly.entity_id
_entity_poly.type
_entity_poly.pdbx_seq_one_letter_code
_entity_poly.pdbx_strand_id
1 'polypeptide(L)'
;MADEAQAPAAEGAPAEGGEAGAPPAEPSEPVKHTYTLFYFNVKALAEPLRYLFAYGGIEYEDVRVTRDEWPALKPTMPMGQMPVLEVDGKRVHQSISMARFLAKVVGLGGTTPWEDLQIDIVVDTINDFRLSSEQ
;
A
#
# COMPACT_ATOMS: atom_id res chain seq x y z
N MET A 1 -38.52 35.98 50.64
CA MET A 1 -37.32 35.22 51.02
C MET A 1 -36.85 34.42 49.82
N ALA A 2 -35.98 35.01 49.02
CA ALA A 2 -34.97 34.33 48.22
C ALA A 2 -33.93 35.42 47.91
N ASP A 3 -32.73 35.13 48.37
CA ASP A 3 -31.63 36.03 48.67
C ASP A 3 -30.85 36.42 47.41
N GLU A 4 -30.43 37.68 47.38
CA GLU A 4 -29.57 38.27 46.36
C GLU A 4 -28.12 37.92 46.70
N ALA A 5 -27.49 37.04 45.91
CA ALA A 5 -26.09 36.64 46.13
C ALA A 5 -25.18 37.21 45.02
N GLN A 6 -24.37 38.16 45.45
CA GLN A 6 -23.28 38.83 44.74
C GLN A 6 -22.06 37.90 44.54
N ALA A 7 -21.35 38.10 43.42
CA ALA A 7 -20.08 37.44 43.05
C ALA A 7 -18.92 37.71 44.04
N PRO A 8 -17.79 36.99 43.91
CA PRO A 8 -16.66 37.60 43.20
C PRO A 8 -15.88 36.68 42.25
N ALA A 9 -15.20 37.34 41.31
CA ALA A 9 -14.21 36.79 40.40
C ALA A 9 -12.94 36.33 41.12
N ALA A 10 -12.30 35.28 40.61
CA ALA A 10 -10.89 34.99 40.82
C ALA A 10 -10.23 34.64 39.48
N GLU A 11 -9.31 35.53 39.15
CA GLU A 11 -8.36 35.60 38.07
C GLU A 11 -7.36 34.43 38.07
N GLY A 12 -7.03 33.91 36.89
CA GLY A 12 -6.05 32.84 36.70
C GLY A 12 -5.67 32.71 35.23
N ALA A 13 -4.52 33.30 34.90
CA ALA A 13 -3.91 33.56 33.59
C ALA A 13 -3.75 32.35 32.63
N PRO A 14 -3.53 32.61 31.32
CA PRO A 14 -3.35 31.59 30.29
C PRO A 14 -1.94 31.01 30.33
N ALA A 15 -1.82 29.68 30.15
CA ALA A 15 -0.54 29.05 29.85
C ALA A 15 -0.41 28.90 28.33
N GLU A 16 0.17 29.91 27.68
CA GLU A 16 0.81 29.75 26.37
C GLU A 16 2.05 28.86 26.55
N GLY A 17 1.90 27.59 26.20
CA GLY A 17 3.04 26.69 25.97
C GLY A 17 3.54 26.90 24.55
N GLY A 18 4.72 27.51 24.42
CA GLY A 18 5.34 27.80 23.13
C GLY A 18 5.56 26.54 22.29
N GLU A 19 5.09 26.58 21.05
CA GLU A 19 5.59 25.74 19.97
C GLU A 19 7.03 26.18 19.67
N ALA A 20 7.99 25.52 20.33
CA ALA A 20 9.35 25.49 19.84
C ALA A 20 9.33 24.80 18.47
N GLY A 21 9.46 25.60 17.41
CA GLY A 21 9.51 25.14 16.04
C GLY A 21 10.51 23.99 15.90
N ALA A 22 9.99 22.81 15.58
CA ALA A 22 10.81 21.77 14.99
C ALA A 22 11.42 22.34 13.69
N PRO A 23 12.72 22.15 13.44
CA PRO A 23 13.32 22.57 12.18
C PRO A 23 12.55 21.91 11.02
N PRO A 24 12.37 22.61 9.89
CA PRO A 24 11.69 22.02 8.74
C PRO A 24 12.43 20.75 8.36
N ALA A 25 11.71 19.63 8.35
CA ALA A 25 12.24 18.37 7.83
C ALA A 25 12.73 18.64 6.40
N GLU A 26 14.04 18.53 6.19
CA GLU A 26 14.64 18.62 4.87
C GLU A 26 13.94 17.61 3.95
N PRO A 27 13.64 17.95 2.68
CA PRO A 27 13.06 17.01 1.76
C PRO A 27 14.05 15.87 1.55
N SER A 28 13.82 14.75 2.24
CA SER A 28 14.58 13.52 2.04
C SER A 28 14.56 13.19 0.56
N GLU A 29 15.73 13.02 -0.05
CA GLU A 29 15.87 12.54 -1.42
C GLU A 29 14.92 11.34 -1.63
N PRO A 30 14.23 11.24 -2.78
CA PRO A 30 13.31 10.14 -3.01
C PRO A 30 14.11 8.84 -2.90
N VAL A 31 13.84 8.08 -1.84
CA VAL A 31 14.46 6.78 -1.61
C VAL A 31 14.04 5.88 -2.78
N LYS A 32 14.97 5.65 -3.73
CA LYS A 32 14.72 4.81 -4.89
C LYS A 32 14.66 3.36 -4.41
N HIS A 33 13.44 2.86 -4.22
CA HIS A 33 13.20 1.45 -3.93
C HIS A 33 13.58 0.57 -5.12
N THR A 34 14.04 -0.64 -4.82
CA THR A 34 14.32 -1.69 -5.81
C THR A 34 13.18 -2.69 -5.83
N TYR A 35 12.67 -3.00 -7.03
CA TYR A 35 11.53 -3.89 -7.24
C TYR A 35 11.89 -5.05 -8.16
N THR A 36 11.57 -6.28 -7.73
CA THR A 36 11.63 -7.48 -8.57
C THR A 36 10.30 -8.22 -8.50
N LEU A 37 9.71 -8.52 -9.65
CA LEU A 37 8.45 -9.24 -9.79
C LEU A 37 8.71 -10.65 -10.33
N PHE A 38 8.39 -11.67 -9.54
CA PHE A 38 8.48 -13.07 -9.96
C PHE A 38 7.11 -13.59 -10.39
N TYR A 39 7.01 -14.05 -11.63
CA TYR A 39 5.84 -14.77 -12.11
C TYR A 39 6.17 -15.68 -13.30
N PHE A 40 5.23 -16.53 -13.68
CA PHE A 40 5.36 -17.29 -14.93
C PHE A 40 5.43 -16.36 -16.15
N ASN A 41 5.97 -16.88 -17.26
CA ASN A 41 5.97 -16.18 -18.56
C ASN A 41 4.56 -16.12 -19.21
N VAL A 42 3.60 -15.58 -18.47
CA VAL A 42 2.22 -15.29 -18.87
C VAL A 42 1.78 -13.99 -18.21
N LYS A 43 0.64 -13.45 -18.65
CA LYS A 43 0.02 -12.25 -18.06
C LYS A 43 -0.62 -12.57 -16.71
N ALA A 44 -1.79 -13.21 -16.76
CA ALA A 44 -2.60 -13.69 -15.63
C ALA A 44 -2.51 -12.78 -14.38
N LEU A 45 -2.20 -13.33 -13.19
CA LEU A 45 -2.31 -12.61 -11.92
C LEU A 45 -1.25 -11.51 -11.71
N ALA A 46 -0.16 -11.54 -12.47
CA ALA A 46 0.91 -10.54 -12.35
C ALA A 46 0.70 -9.32 -13.26
N GLU A 47 -0.15 -9.42 -14.29
CA GLU A 47 -0.33 -8.34 -15.25
C GLU A 47 -0.82 -7.02 -14.64
N PRO A 48 -1.75 -7.01 -13.65
CA PRO A 48 -2.11 -5.78 -12.96
C PRO A 48 -0.91 -5.09 -12.29
N LEU A 49 0.05 -5.85 -11.76
CA LEU A 49 1.27 -5.31 -11.15
C LEU A 49 2.16 -4.66 -12.21
N ARG A 50 2.33 -5.32 -13.37
CA ARG A 50 3.09 -4.78 -14.51
C ARG A 50 2.48 -3.48 -15.02
N TYR A 51 1.15 -3.38 -15.07
CA TYR A 51 0.45 -2.15 -15.45
C TYR A 51 0.70 -1.03 -14.45
N LEU A 52 0.71 -1.32 -13.14
CA LEU A 52 0.98 -0.32 -12.12
C LEU A 52 2.43 0.20 -12.20
N PHE A 53 3.41 -0.67 -12.43
CA PHE A 53 4.78 -0.25 -12.67
C PHE A 53 4.90 0.64 -13.92
N ALA A 54 4.28 0.23 -15.02
CA ALA A 54 4.28 1.01 -16.27
C ALA A 54 3.58 2.37 -16.10
N TYR A 55 2.46 2.41 -15.39
CA TYR A 55 1.73 3.65 -15.10
C TYR A 55 2.58 4.64 -14.29
N GLY A 56 3.25 4.16 -13.25
CA GLY A 56 4.10 4.99 -12.39
C GLY A 56 5.46 5.34 -12.99
N GLY A 57 5.82 4.80 -14.17
CA GLY A 57 7.17 4.92 -14.72
C GLY A 57 8.25 4.31 -13.81
N ILE A 58 7.89 3.31 -13.00
CA ILE A 58 8.79 2.69 -12.03
C ILE A 58 9.54 1.55 -12.71
N GLU A 59 10.88 1.64 -12.71
CA GLU A 59 11.75 0.55 -13.14
C GLU A 59 11.65 -0.63 -12.17
N TYR A 60 11.50 -1.84 -12.72
CA TYR A 60 11.49 -3.09 -11.96
C TYR A 60 12.06 -4.23 -12.80
N GLU A 61 12.52 -5.29 -12.14
CA GLU A 61 12.95 -6.53 -12.80
C GLU A 61 11.76 -7.48 -12.97
N ASP A 62 11.38 -7.81 -14.21
CA ASP A 62 10.29 -8.76 -14.55
C ASP A 62 10.86 -10.18 -14.72
N VAL A 63 11.01 -10.91 -13.62
CA VAL A 63 11.53 -12.29 -13.62
C VAL A 63 10.45 -13.26 -14.06
N ARG A 64 10.62 -13.77 -15.28
CA ARG A 64 9.68 -14.70 -15.95
C ARG A 64 10.14 -16.14 -15.79
N VAL A 65 9.64 -16.80 -14.75
CA VAL A 65 9.98 -18.18 -14.38
C VAL A 65 9.34 -19.16 -15.36
N THR A 66 10.15 -20.09 -15.89
CA THR A 66 9.65 -21.19 -16.73
C THR A 66 9.02 -22.31 -15.89
N ARG A 67 8.27 -23.20 -16.52
CA ARG A 67 7.68 -24.36 -15.82
C ARG A 67 8.74 -25.33 -15.29
N ASP A 68 9.91 -25.41 -15.93
CA ASP A 68 11.00 -26.31 -15.55
C ASP A 68 11.81 -25.76 -14.37
N GLU A 69 11.96 -24.45 -14.26
CA GLU A 69 12.61 -23.78 -13.13
C GLU A 69 11.73 -23.75 -11.87
N TRP A 70 10.40 -23.77 -12.05
CA TRP A 70 9.46 -23.58 -10.95
C TRP A 70 9.59 -24.60 -9.81
N PRO A 71 9.72 -25.92 -10.03
CA PRO A 71 9.89 -26.88 -8.95
C PRO A 71 11.08 -26.58 -8.03
N ALA A 72 12.20 -26.08 -8.59
CA ALA A 72 13.39 -25.72 -7.82
C ALA A 72 13.22 -24.38 -7.07
N LEU A 73 12.49 -23.44 -7.66
CA LEU A 73 12.28 -22.11 -7.08
C LEU A 73 11.16 -22.09 -6.02
N LYS A 74 10.13 -22.92 -6.19
CA LYS A 74 8.93 -22.97 -5.33
C LYS A 74 9.22 -23.02 -3.82
N PRO A 75 10.17 -23.83 -3.31
CA PRO A 75 10.47 -23.87 -1.88
C PRO A 75 11.04 -22.55 -1.32
N THR A 76 11.57 -21.69 -2.19
CA THR A 76 12.15 -20.38 -1.82
C THR A 76 11.14 -19.23 -1.86
N MET A 77 9.93 -19.50 -2.37
CA MET A 77 8.88 -18.50 -2.52
C MET A 77 7.92 -18.53 -1.32
N PRO A 78 7.50 -17.37 -0.79
CA PRO A 78 6.51 -17.30 0.29
C PRO A 78 5.27 -18.12 -0.06
N MET A 79 4.87 -19.01 0.86
CA MET A 79 3.73 -19.92 0.68
C MET A 79 3.81 -20.84 -0.56
N GLY A 80 4.99 -20.96 -1.19
CA GLY A 80 5.18 -21.78 -2.38
C GLY A 80 4.32 -21.39 -3.58
N GLN A 81 4.04 -20.09 -3.74
CA GLN A 81 3.17 -19.56 -4.79
C GLN A 81 3.78 -18.33 -5.49
N MET A 82 3.20 -17.96 -6.62
CA MET A 82 3.49 -16.73 -7.37
C MET A 82 2.15 -16.10 -7.83
N PRO A 83 2.06 -14.78 -8.01
CA PRO A 83 3.17 -13.81 -8.06
C PRO A 83 3.77 -13.48 -6.70
N VAL A 84 5.06 -13.12 -6.73
CA VAL A 84 5.82 -12.60 -5.58
C VAL A 84 6.43 -11.27 -5.99
N LEU A 85 6.29 -10.27 -5.12
CA LEU A 85 6.98 -8.99 -5.25
C LEU A 85 8.08 -8.93 -4.20
N GLU A 86 9.29 -8.57 -4.64
CA GLU A 86 10.42 -8.26 -3.76
C GLU A 86 10.62 -6.74 -3.76
N VAL A 87 10.59 -6.14 -2.57
CA VAL A 87 10.83 -4.71 -2.35
C VAL A 87 12.02 -4.59 -1.41
N ASP A 88 13.15 -4.07 -1.91
CA ASP A 88 14.40 -3.93 -1.14
C ASP A 88 14.81 -5.23 -0.41
N GLY A 89 14.77 -6.35 -1.14
CA GLY A 89 15.11 -7.68 -0.62
C GLY A 89 14.02 -8.35 0.22
N LYS A 90 12.88 -7.69 0.47
CA LYS A 90 11.77 -8.25 1.25
C LYS A 90 10.69 -8.80 0.32
N ARG A 91 10.46 -10.11 0.37
CA ARG A 91 9.46 -10.80 -0.46
C ARG A 91 8.07 -10.81 0.17
N VAL A 92 7.06 -10.48 -0.63
CA VAL A 92 5.64 -10.55 -0.27
C VAL A 92 4.84 -11.28 -1.35
N HIS A 93 3.65 -11.77 -1.01
CA HIS A 93 2.74 -12.47 -1.91
C HIS A 93 1.29 -11.97 -1.71
N GLN A 94 0.33 -12.51 -2.48
CA GLN A 94 -1.04 -12.02 -2.69
C GLN A 94 -1.14 -10.89 -3.72
N SER A 95 -1.46 -11.23 -4.97
CA SER A 95 -1.51 -10.32 -6.11
C SER A 95 -2.37 -9.08 -5.87
N ILE A 96 -3.56 -9.24 -5.29
CA ILE A 96 -4.49 -8.13 -5.03
C ILE A 96 -3.92 -7.17 -3.98
N SER A 97 -3.36 -7.69 -2.88
CA SER A 97 -2.74 -6.85 -1.84
C SER A 97 -1.50 -6.12 -2.37
N MET A 98 -0.69 -6.77 -3.20
CA MET A 98 0.46 -6.15 -3.85
C MET A 98 0.02 -5.07 -4.85
N ALA A 99 -1.06 -5.30 -5.60
CA ALA A 99 -1.63 -4.30 -6.52
C ALA A 99 -2.13 -3.07 -5.76
N ARG A 100 -2.83 -3.26 -4.62
CA ARG A 100 -3.25 -2.16 -3.75
C ARG A 100 -2.06 -1.37 -3.19
N PHE A 101 -0.99 -2.05 -2.79
CA PHE A 101 0.25 -1.40 -2.36
C PHE A 101 0.85 -0.54 -3.48
N LEU A 102 1.05 -1.12 -4.68
CA LEU A 102 1.61 -0.39 -5.81
C LEU A 102 0.69 0.75 -6.28
N ALA A 103 -0.63 0.57 -6.26
CA ALA A 103 -1.60 1.63 -6.56
C ALA A 103 -1.40 2.85 -5.66
N LYS A 104 -1.16 2.63 -4.36
CA LYS A 104 -0.85 3.74 -3.43
C LYS A 104 0.51 4.39 -3.74
N VAL A 105 1.53 3.61 -4.09
CA VAL A 105 2.85 4.12 -4.49
C VAL A 105 2.76 5.02 -5.72
N VAL A 106 1.91 4.69 -6.70
CA VAL A 106 1.75 5.45 -7.95
C VAL A 106 0.61 6.49 -7.91
N GLY A 107 -0.02 6.72 -6.75
CA GLY A 107 -1.06 7.74 -6.60
C GLY A 107 -2.43 7.38 -7.19
N LEU A 108 -2.74 6.09 -7.32
CA LEU A 108 -4.04 5.56 -7.76
C LEU A 108 -4.96 5.11 -6.60
N GLY A 109 -4.60 5.44 -5.35
CA GLY A 109 -5.47 5.25 -4.20
C GLY A 109 -6.55 6.34 -4.09
N GLY A 110 -7.55 6.10 -3.25
CA GLY A 110 -8.51 7.11 -2.86
C GLY A 110 -7.89 8.20 -1.99
N THR A 111 -8.57 9.34 -1.87
CA THR A 111 -8.13 10.44 -1.00
C THR A 111 -8.58 10.26 0.46
N THR A 112 -9.53 9.35 0.69
CA THR A 112 -10.03 8.99 2.01
C THR A 112 -10.11 7.47 2.18
N PRO A 113 -10.11 6.95 3.42
CA PRO A 113 -10.32 5.52 3.67
C PRO A 113 -11.64 4.98 3.08
N TRP A 114 -12.67 5.83 2.97
CA TRP A 114 -13.94 5.44 2.35
C TRP A 114 -13.82 5.28 0.83
N GLU A 115 -13.07 6.15 0.16
CA GLU A 115 -12.80 6.01 -1.29
C GLU A 115 -11.92 4.79 -1.58
N ASP A 116 -10.89 4.56 -0.77
CA ASP A 116 -10.08 3.32 -0.81
C ASP A 116 -10.98 2.08 -0.69
N LEU A 117 -11.94 2.09 0.25
CA LEU A 117 -12.89 1.00 0.42
C LEU A 117 -13.74 0.77 -0.84
N GLN A 118 -14.21 1.82 -1.52
CA GLN A 118 -14.97 1.65 -2.77
C GLN A 118 -14.12 1.02 -3.88
N ILE A 119 -12.84 1.40 -3.97
CA ILE A 119 -11.87 0.79 -4.89
C ILE A 119 -11.68 -0.70 -4.54
N ASP A 120 -11.55 -1.00 -3.24
CA ASP A 120 -11.36 -2.36 -2.76
C ASP A 120 -12.55 -3.26 -3.08
N ILE A 121 -13.78 -2.77 -2.86
CA ILE A 121 -15.01 -3.52 -3.16
C ILE A 121 -15.05 -3.94 -4.62
N VAL A 122 -14.76 -3.04 -5.58
CA VAL A 122 -14.81 -3.39 -7.00
C VAL A 122 -13.69 -4.35 -7.40
N VAL A 123 -12.48 -4.18 -6.87
CA VAL A 123 -11.34 -5.09 -7.12
C VAL A 123 -11.62 -6.48 -6.58
N ASP A 124 -12.13 -6.58 -5.35
CA ASP A 124 -12.47 -7.86 -4.72
C ASP A 124 -13.64 -8.53 -5.44
N THR A 125 -14.66 -7.78 -5.86
CA THR A 125 -15.77 -8.30 -6.69
C THR A 125 -15.24 -8.90 -8.00
N ILE A 126 -14.29 -8.24 -8.68
CA ILE A 126 -13.65 -8.75 -9.89
C ILE A 126 -12.85 -10.03 -9.59
N ASN A 127 -12.14 -10.07 -8.47
CA ASN A 127 -11.36 -11.24 -8.08
C ASN A 127 -12.26 -12.43 -7.72
N ASP A 128 -13.38 -12.21 -7.04
CA ASP A 128 -14.39 -13.23 -6.76
C ASP A 128 -14.97 -13.77 -8.06
N PHE A 129 -15.31 -12.89 -9.02
CA PHE A 129 -15.77 -13.31 -10.34
C PHE A 129 -14.72 -14.16 -11.07
N ARG A 130 -13.44 -13.76 -11.03
CA ARG A 130 -12.33 -14.52 -11.62
C ARG A 130 -12.18 -15.91 -10.99
N LEU A 131 -12.38 -16.03 -9.68
CA LEU A 131 -12.35 -17.32 -8.97
C LEU A 131 -13.60 -18.17 -9.25
N SER A 132 -14.75 -17.53 -9.53
CA SER A 132 -16.01 -18.24 -9.76
C SER A 132 -16.02 -19.11 -11.03
N SER A 133 -15.17 -18.80 -12.02
CA SER A 133 -15.01 -19.61 -13.24
C SER A 133 -14.22 -20.91 -13.05
N GLU A 134 -13.73 -21.18 -11.83
CA GLU A 134 -12.99 -22.40 -11.48
C GLU A 134 -13.85 -23.46 -10.76
N GLN A 135 -15.19 -23.29 -10.72
CA GLN A 135 -16.16 -24.25 -10.16
C GLN A 135 -16.92 -25.04 -11.23
#